data_AF-A0A8S2YYJ5-F1
#
_entry.id   AF-A0A8S2YYJ5-F1
#
_cell.length_a   1.000
_cell.length_b   1.000
_cell.length_c   1.000
_cell.angle_alpha   90.00
_cell.angle_beta   90.00
_cell.angle_gamma   90.00
#
_symmetry.space_group_name_H-M   'P 1'
#
loop_
_entity.id
_entity.type
_entity.pdbx_description
1 polymer ?
#
loop_
_entity_poly.entity_id
_entity_poly.type
_entity_poly.pdbx_seq_one_letter_code
_entity_poly.pdbx_strand_id
1 'polypeptide(L)' 'MKEIASYTHVDANTRYNRLRRFVADIHQNSDCQNELTKWNITLDTDLVKFEARILDA' A
#
# COMPACT_ATOMS: atom_id res chain seq x y z
N MET A 1 6.75 19.32 -17.31
CA MET A 1 6.12 18.02 -16.95
C MET A 1 7.00 16.81 -17.22
N LYS A 2 7.78 16.74 -18.32
CA LYS A 2 8.68 15.59 -18.59
C LYS A 2 9.71 15.32 -17.47
N GLU A 3 10.33 16.37 -16.91
CA GLU A 3 11.28 16.20 -15.79
C GLU A 3 10.62 15.76 -14.49
N ILE A 4 9.38 16.18 -14.19
CA ILE A 4 8.67 15.71 -12.98
C ILE A 4 8.37 14.23 -13.14
N ALA A 5 7.95 13.81 -14.33
CA ALA A 5 7.65 12.40 -14.61
C ALA A 5 8.85 11.47 -14.40
N SER A 6 10.09 11.91 -14.64
CA SER A 6 11.27 11.07 -14.37
C SER A 6 11.49 10.78 -12.89
N TYR A 7 10.95 11.61 -11.99
CA TYR A 7 11.06 11.42 -10.54
C TYR A 7 9.78 10.85 -9.90
N THR A 8 8.63 11.03 -10.52
CA THR A 8 7.33 10.61 -9.96
C THR A 8 6.76 9.35 -10.62
N HIS A 9 7.26 8.97 -11.80
CA HIS A 9 6.89 7.69 -12.40
C HIS A 9 7.47 6.55 -11.56
N VAL A 10 6.60 5.62 -11.19
CA VAL A 10 6.95 4.44 -10.40
C VAL A 10 6.28 3.24 -11.05
N ASP A 11 7.08 2.25 -11.41
CA ASP A 11 6.61 0.99 -11.98
C ASP A 11 5.80 0.18 -10.95
N ALA A 12 5.08 -0.82 -11.43
CA ALA A 12 4.18 -1.62 -10.61
C ALA A 12 4.89 -2.33 -9.45
N ASN A 13 6.08 -2.89 -9.67
CA ASN A 13 6.81 -3.64 -8.65
C ASN A 13 7.37 -2.71 -7.57
N THR A 14 7.96 -1.59 -7.98
CA THR A 14 8.46 -0.59 -7.02
C THR A 14 7.32 -0.02 -6.18
N ARG A 15 6.16 0.25 -6.79
CA ARG A 15 4.97 0.72 -6.05
C ARG A 15 4.48 -0.33 -5.07
N TYR A 16 4.37 -1.59 -5.49
CA TYR A 16 3.96 -2.71 -4.64
C TYR A 16 4.89 -2.85 -3.43
N ASN A 17 6.21 -2.84 -3.64
CA ASN A 17 7.20 -2.97 -2.56
C ASN A 17 7.14 -1.78 -1.58
N ARG A 18 6.97 -0.56 -2.08
CA ARG A 18 6.79 0.63 -1.22
C ARG A 18 5.53 0.55 -0.37
N LEU A 19 4.42 0.07 -0.94
CA LEU A 19 3.16 -0.14 -0.20
C LEU A 19 3.30 -1.23 0.86
N ARG A 20 3.93 -2.36 0.54
CA ARG A 20 4.23 -3.42 1.51
C ARG A 20 5.06 -2.92 2.68
N ARG A 21 6.08 -2.12 2.39
CA ARG A 21 6.91 -1.49 3.43
C ARG A 21 6.10 -0.54 4.29
N PHE A 22 5.28 0.31 3.68
CA PHE A 22 4.40 1.23 4.41
C PHE A 22 3.46 0.49 5.39
N VAL A 23 2.85 -0.62 4.96
CA VAL A 23 2.01 -1.45 5.84
C VAL A 23 2.84 -2.03 6.99
N ALA A 24 4.03 -2.55 6.71
CA ALA A 24 4.94 -3.07 7.75
C ALA A 24 5.35 -1.97 8.76
N ASP A 25 5.64 -0.76 8.28
CA ASP A 25 6.01 0.38 9.11
C ASP A 25 4.85 0.78 10.04
N ILE A 26 3.60 0.72 9.57
CA ILE A 26 2.41 0.95 10.44
C ILE A 26 2.31 -0.12 11.53
N HIS A 27 2.54 -1.38 11.20
CA HIS A 27 2.49 -2.48 12.17
C HIS A 27 3.59 -2.38 13.23
N GLN A 28 4.76 -1.84 12.88
CA GLN A 28 5.86 -1.64 13.81
C GLN A 28 5.72 -0.36 14.64
N ASN A 29 4.85 0.57 14.24
CA ASN A 29 4.62 1.82 14.96
C ASN A 29 3.62 1.63 16.12
N SER A 30 4.11 1.74 17.35
CA SER A 30 3.31 1.60 18.56
C SER A 30 2.15 2.59 18.66
N ASP A 31 2.32 3.82 18.21
CA ASP A 31 1.28 4.85 18.30
C ASP A 31 0.12 4.53 17.35
N CYS A 32 0.45 4.04 16.15
CA CYS A 32 -0.56 3.54 15.20
C CYS A 32 -1.30 2.33 15.78
N GLN A 33 -0.60 1.36 16.36
CA GLN A 33 -1.23 0.18 16.96
C GLN A 33 -2.14 0.56 18.14
N ASN A 34 -1.70 1.49 18.98
CA ASN A 34 -2.48 2.02 20.09
C ASN A 34 -3.77 2.68 19.58
N GLU A 35 -3.68 3.50 18.52
CA GLU A 35 -4.86 4.15 17.96
C GLU A 35 -5.83 3.14 17.34
N LEU A 36 -5.35 2.21 16.51
CA LEU A 36 -6.18 1.16 15.91
C LEU A 36 -6.91 0.33 16.98
N THR A 37 -6.22 0.00 18.07
CA THR A 37 -6.80 -0.74 19.20
C THR A 37 -7.91 0.03 19.90
N LYS A 38 -7.81 1.35 20.06
CA LYS A 38 -8.89 2.17 20.67
C LYS A 38 -10.19 2.07 19.89
N TRP A 39 -10.10 2.00 18.56
CA TRP A 39 -11.25 1.87 17.67
C TRP A 39 -11.70 0.42 17.47
N ASN A 40 -11.05 -0.54 18.13
CA ASN A 40 -11.27 -1.98 17.93
C ASN A 40 -11.18 -2.39 16.45
N ILE A 41 -10.20 -1.83 15.74
CA ILE A 41 -9.91 -2.15 14.33
C ILE A 41 -8.50 -2.72 14.20
N THR A 42 -8.31 -3.55 13.18
CA THR A 42 -7.01 -4.10 12.80
C THR A 42 -6.71 -3.75 11.35
N LEU A 43 -5.45 -3.47 11.04
CA LEU A 43 -4.99 -3.30 9.68
C LEU A 43 -4.54 -4.66 9.12
N ASP A 44 -4.97 -5.00 7.92
CA ASP A 44 -4.50 -6.22 7.24
C ASP A 44 -3.06 -6.07 6.75
N THR A 45 -2.30 -7.16 6.81
CA THR A 45 -0.88 -7.20 6.43
C THR A 45 -0.65 -7.32 4.92
N ASP A 46 -1.66 -7.82 4.20
CA ASP A 46 -1.60 -8.08 2.77
C ASP A 46 -2.34 -7.00 1.97
N LEU A 47 -1.89 -6.77 0.74
CA LEU A 47 -2.60 -5.89 -0.20
C LEU A 47 -3.84 -6.61 -0.76
N VAL A 48 -4.92 -5.86 -0.93
CA VAL A 48 -6.18 -6.36 -1.46
C VAL A 48 -5.99 -6.96 -2.84
N LYS A 49 -6.48 -8.19 -3.02
CA LYS A 49 -6.51 -8.89 -4.31
C LYS A 49 -7.91 -8.73 -4.91
N PHE A 50 -7.96 -8.44 -6.21
CA PHE A 50 -9.21 -8.28 -6.94
C PHE A 50 -9.33 -9.39 -7.98
N GLU A 51 -10.47 -10.07 -7.99
CA GLU A 51 -10.87 -10.90 -9.12
C GLU A 51 -11.39 -9.97 -10.23
N ALA A 52 -10.80 -10.09 -11.42
CA ALA A 52 -11.15 -9.29 -12.56
C ALA A 52 -11.20 -10.16 -13.82
N ARG A 53 -11.93 -9.67 -14.82
CA ARG A 53 -11.95 -10.26 -16.17
C ARG A 53 -11.34 -9.30 -17.17
N ILE A 54 -10.61 -9.84 -18.13
CA ILE A 54 -10.15 -9.10 -19.30
C ILE A 54 -11.27 -9.19 -20.34
N LEU A 55 -11.69 -8.05 -20.88
CA LEU A 55 -12.65 -8.03 -21.99
C LEU A 55 -11.88 -8.22 -23.31
N ASP A 56 -12.48 -8.99 -24.22
CA ASP A 56 -11.96 -9.13 -25.58
C ASP A 56 -12.02 -7.76 -26.31
N ALA A 57 -11.08 -7.56 -27.25
CA ALA A 57 -10.88 -6.31 -27.98
C ALA A 57 -11.98 -6.04 -29.02
#